data_AF-A0A4U7KW19-F1
#
_entry.id   AF-A0A4U7KW19-F1
#
_cell.length_a   1.000
_cell.length_b   1.000
_cell.length_c   1.000
_cell.angle_alpha   90.00
_cell.angle_beta   90.00
_cell.angle_gamma   90.00
#
_symmetry.space_group_name_H-M   'P 1'
#
loop_
_entity.id
_entity.type
_entity.pdbx_description
1 polymer ?
#
loop_
_entity_poly.entity_id
_entity_poly.type
_entity_poly.pdbx_seq_one_letter_code
_entity_poly.pdbx_strand_id
1 'polypeptide(L)'
;MQAAGAAGASTIKAGASSSSTEATTSSLLLSTLGAYSALTKQLFSLIENPSASKSRIIADASAGKTWTANDITGILSALHDVDQLLASRIQVAHQHAINQSRIERLQAQAKRKDRETRRAILELSQIQSELSEITRLSEDEVASIERAEKQPIGHATLLAYAQRLARYTSAPPGYKLPQLASATAAQDKDAGEAVKTEQGVDGAPAEQISLGPDYNQYAKRAAAYYDPAIPSMPQEMPFPSDAMMRQGILNTQEMLNGAPMAEQPADEMVEDQDELLPATDFAASFSKLREQQQRQQDDEDAFDLDLN
;
A
#
# COMPACT_ATOMS: atom_id res chain seq x y z
N MET A 1 -0.74 51.26 5.21
CA MET A 1 -2.07 51.45 5.84
C MET A 1 -3.01 50.43 5.18
N GLN A 2 -2.94 49.17 5.61
CA GLN A 2 -3.90 48.53 6.53
C GLN A 2 -5.37 48.73 6.10
N ALA A 3 -5.92 47.74 5.40
CA ALA A 3 -7.35 47.48 5.33
C ALA A 3 -7.55 46.06 5.87
N ALA A 4 -8.17 45.98 7.05
CA ALA A 4 -8.38 44.76 7.82
C ALA A 4 -9.47 43.90 7.18
N GLY A 5 -9.16 42.62 6.95
CA GLY A 5 -10.13 41.58 6.63
C GLY A 5 -10.90 41.19 7.89
N ALA A 6 -12.20 41.45 7.90
CA ALA A 6 -13.11 40.93 8.91
C ALA A 6 -13.47 39.48 8.57
N ALA A 7 -12.74 38.53 9.15
CA ALA A 7 -13.13 37.12 9.17
C ALA A 7 -14.31 36.94 10.14
N GLY A 8 -15.52 36.86 9.59
CA GLY A 8 -16.70 36.44 10.34
C GLY A 8 -16.61 34.96 10.68
N ALA A 9 -16.12 34.65 11.88
CA ALA A 9 -16.21 33.32 12.47
C ALA A 9 -17.68 32.98 12.75
N SER A 10 -18.32 32.28 11.82
CA SER A 10 -19.60 31.63 12.04
C SER A 10 -19.39 30.42 12.94
N THR A 11 -19.60 30.61 14.23
CA THR A 11 -19.66 29.54 15.22
C THR A 11 -20.88 28.68 14.92
N ILE A 12 -20.69 27.60 14.16
CA ILE A 12 -21.70 26.55 13.99
C ILE A 12 -21.84 25.88 15.35
N LYS A 13 -22.86 26.31 16.09
CA LYS A 13 -23.30 25.73 17.36
C LYS A 13 -23.87 24.34 17.08
N ALA A 14 -23.00 23.34 17.10
CA ALA A 14 -23.38 21.94 17.11
C ALA A 14 -24.17 21.61 18.39
N GLY A 15 -25.29 20.92 18.21
CA GLY A 15 -25.85 19.96 19.15
C GLY A 15 -26.14 20.43 20.58
N ALA A 16 -27.26 21.12 20.78
CA ALA A 16 -28.00 20.98 22.03
C ALA A 16 -29.09 19.93 21.79
N SER A 17 -28.78 18.68 22.13
CA SER A 17 -29.72 17.57 22.21
C SER A 17 -30.77 17.87 23.30
N SER A 18 -31.89 18.47 22.88
CA SER A 18 -33.11 18.46 23.68
C SER A 18 -33.62 17.03 23.76
N SER A 19 -33.25 16.33 24.82
CA SER A 19 -33.72 14.99 25.18
C SER A 19 -35.17 15.00 25.68
N SER A 20 -36.07 15.71 25.00
CA SER A 20 -37.47 15.33 25.05
C SER A 20 -37.58 14.06 24.22
N THR A 21 -37.91 12.95 24.86
CA THR A 21 -38.27 11.70 24.19
C THR A 21 -39.51 11.93 23.35
N GLU A 22 -39.35 12.52 22.18
CA GLU A 22 -40.42 12.67 21.20
C GLU A 22 -40.88 11.27 20.83
N ALA A 23 -42.16 11.00 21.06
CA ALA A 23 -42.75 9.71 20.75
C ALA A 23 -42.53 9.42 19.26
N THR A 24 -41.85 8.32 18.97
CA THR A 24 -41.57 7.90 17.59
C THR A 24 -42.89 7.79 16.83
N THR A 25 -42.91 8.15 15.54
CA THR A 25 -44.10 8.07 14.67
C THR A 25 -44.79 6.70 14.73
N SER A 26 -44.02 5.63 14.86
CA SER A 26 -44.50 4.26 15.08
C SER A 26 -45.27 4.10 16.41
N SER A 27 -44.72 4.61 17.51
CA SER A 27 -45.37 4.56 18.83
C SER A 27 -46.68 5.36 18.85
N LEU A 28 -46.72 6.50 18.16
CA LEU A 28 -47.93 7.29 17.98
C LEU A 28 -48.99 6.48 17.22
N LEU A 29 -48.66 5.90 16.06
CA LEU A 29 -49.62 5.12 15.28
C LEU A 29 -50.17 3.91 16.05
N LEU A 30 -49.31 3.16 16.74
CA LEU A 30 -49.71 2.01 17.53
C LEU A 30 -50.62 2.38 18.70
N SER A 31 -50.36 3.52 19.36
CA SER A 31 -51.19 4.00 20.45
C SER A 31 -52.58 4.45 19.96
N THR A 32 -52.66 5.16 18.81
CA THR A 32 -53.96 5.48 18.18
C THR A 32 -54.74 4.23 17.80
N LEU A 33 -54.06 3.24 17.22
CA LEU A 33 -54.69 1.97 16.83
C LEU A 33 -55.18 1.19 18.06
N GLY A 34 -54.41 1.23 19.15
CA GLY A 34 -54.80 0.70 20.45
C GLY A 34 -56.07 1.36 20.97
N ALA A 35 -56.15 2.69 20.95
CA ALA A 35 -57.33 3.44 21.33
C ALA A 35 -58.54 3.13 20.44
N TYR A 36 -58.35 3.04 19.12
CA TYR A 36 -59.40 2.62 18.18
C TYR A 36 -59.94 1.22 18.49
N SER A 37 -59.04 0.27 18.73
CA SER A 37 -59.41 -1.11 19.09
C SER A 37 -60.16 -1.19 20.43
N ALA A 38 -59.82 -0.32 21.39
CA ALA A 38 -60.48 -0.26 22.68
C ALA A 38 -61.90 0.33 22.55
N LEU A 39 -62.05 1.41 21.77
CA LEU A 39 -63.35 2.04 21.51
C LEU A 39 -64.29 1.12 20.74
N THR A 40 -63.80 0.41 19.72
CA THR A 40 -64.62 -0.57 18.96
C THR A 40 -65.07 -1.73 19.85
N LYS A 41 -64.18 -2.30 20.67
CA LYS A 41 -64.55 -3.33 21.66
C LYS A 41 -65.62 -2.83 22.63
N GLN A 42 -65.51 -1.58 23.09
CA GLN A 42 -66.51 -0.97 23.96
C GLN A 42 -67.85 -0.77 23.24
N LEU A 43 -67.84 -0.34 21.98
CA LEU A 43 -69.05 -0.22 21.16
C LEU A 43 -69.80 -1.54 21.07
N PHE A 44 -69.09 -2.62 20.70
CA PHE A 44 -69.71 -3.95 20.59
C PHE A 44 -70.21 -4.47 21.94
N SER A 45 -69.44 -4.27 23.02
CA SER A 45 -69.87 -4.66 24.37
C SER A 45 -71.15 -3.93 24.82
N LEU A 46 -71.33 -2.67 24.42
CA LEU A 46 -72.51 -1.87 24.76
C LEU A 46 -73.72 -2.28 23.91
N ILE A 47 -73.50 -2.63 22.64
CA ILE A 47 -74.56 -3.18 21.76
C ILE A 47 -75.03 -4.55 22.27
N GLU A 48 -74.12 -5.41 22.71
CA GLU A 48 -74.44 -6.75 23.24
C GLU A 48 -75.15 -6.68 24.60
N ASN A 49 -74.74 -5.76 25.48
CA ASN A 49 -75.29 -5.59 26.82
C ASN A 49 -75.58 -4.11 27.13
N PRO A 50 -76.74 -3.57 26.68
CA PRO A 50 -77.06 -2.15 26.85
C PRO A 50 -77.24 -1.75 28.31
N SER A 51 -77.55 -2.69 29.19
CA SER A 51 -77.74 -2.46 30.63
C SER A 51 -76.42 -2.37 31.43
N ALA A 52 -75.28 -2.72 30.82
CA ALA A 52 -73.97 -2.77 31.48
C ALA A 52 -73.07 -1.57 31.13
N SER A 53 -73.64 -0.39 30.90
CA SER A 53 -72.94 0.83 30.51
C SER A 53 -72.07 1.40 31.66
N LYS A 54 -70.88 0.82 31.85
CA LYS A 54 -69.84 1.41 32.70
C LYS A 54 -69.05 2.44 31.88
N SER A 55 -68.96 3.66 32.38
CA SER A 55 -68.11 4.70 31.79
C SER A 55 -66.66 4.22 31.80
N ARG A 56 -66.04 4.16 30.61
CA ARG A 56 -64.64 3.79 30.45
C ARG A 56 -63.90 4.97 29.84
N ILE A 57 -62.79 5.33 30.47
CA ILE A 57 -61.87 6.35 29.97
C ILE A 57 -60.83 5.61 29.12
N ILE A 58 -60.78 5.92 27.83
CA ILE A 58 -59.76 5.40 26.92
C ILE A 58 -58.81 6.56 26.64
N ALA A 59 -57.54 6.38 26.98
CA ALA A 59 -56.50 7.37 26.79
C ALA A 59 -55.55 6.92 25.69
N ASP A 60 -55.24 7.82 24.75
CA ASP A 60 -54.04 7.70 23.94
C ASP A 60 -52.89 8.40 24.69
N ALA A 61 -52.08 7.59 25.38
CA ALA A 61 -50.95 8.06 26.18
C ALA A 61 -49.93 8.88 25.36
N SER A 62 -49.82 8.58 24.07
CA SER A 62 -48.88 9.26 23.16
C SER A 62 -49.44 10.57 22.58
N ALA A 63 -50.78 10.70 22.48
CA ALA A 63 -51.44 11.92 22.01
C ALA A 63 -51.77 12.91 23.14
N GLY A 64 -51.80 12.44 24.39
CA GLY A 64 -52.42 13.17 25.49
C GLY A 64 -53.93 13.39 25.32
N LYS A 65 -54.57 12.69 24.36
CA LYS A 65 -56.00 12.78 24.10
C LYS A 65 -56.72 11.64 24.82
N THR A 66 -57.75 11.99 25.58
CA THR A 66 -58.58 11.04 26.32
C THR A 66 -60.02 11.15 25.87
N TRP A 67 -60.65 10.02 25.60
CA TRP A 67 -62.06 9.95 25.25
C TRP A 67 -62.82 9.30 26.40
N THR A 68 -63.86 9.99 26.88
CA THR A 68 -64.81 9.48 27.87
C THR A 68 -66.08 9.09 27.13
N ALA A 69 -66.37 7.79 27.05
CA ALA A 69 -67.51 7.31 26.30
C ALA A 69 -68.54 6.67 27.25
N ASN A 70 -69.68 7.33 27.40
CA ASN A 70 -70.79 6.92 28.28
C ASN A 70 -72.01 6.43 27.51
N ASP A 71 -72.13 6.80 26.23
CA ASP A 71 -73.26 6.51 25.35
C ASP A 71 -72.77 6.11 23.96
N ILE A 72 -73.59 5.39 23.19
CA ILE A 72 -73.29 4.92 21.83
C ILE A 72 -72.91 6.09 20.93
N THR A 73 -73.68 7.19 21.00
CA THR A 73 -73.42 8.40 20.20
C THR A 73 -72.06 9.00 20.52
N GLY A 74 -71.68 9.04 21.81
CA GLY A 74 -70.36 9.49 22.27
C GLY A 74 -69.22 8.57 21.86
N ILE A 75 -69.43 7.25 21.80
CA ILE A 75 -68.45 6.30 21.28
C ILE A 75 -68.23 6.52 19.78
N LEU A 76 -69.31 6.72 19.01
CA LEU A 76 -69.21 6.96 17.57
C LEU A 76 -68.50 8.28 17.25
N SER A 77 -68.76 9.36 18.00
CA SER A 77 -68.01 10.61 17.85
C SER A 77 -66.54 10.44 18.22
N ALA A 78 -66.24 9.71 19.30
CA ALA A 78 -64.86 9.41 19.69
C ALA A 78 -64.13 8.56 18.63
N LEU A 79 -64.83 7.61 18.00
CA LEU A 79 -64.28 6.80 16.92
C LEU A 79 -63.94 7.66 15.69
N HIS A 80 -64.83 8.58 15.32
CA HIS A 80 -64.57 9.52 14.22
C HIS A 80 -63.37 10.42 14.52
N ASP A 81 -63.27 10.93 15.74
CA ASP A 81 -62.11 11.70 16.21
C ASP A 81 -60.79 10.92 16.13
N VAL A 82 -60.80 9.64 16.50
CA VAL A 82 -59.62 8.77 16.40
C VAL A 82 -59.26 8.49 14.95
N ASP A 83 -60.25 8.32 14.06
CA ASP A 83 -60.02 8.10 12.64
C ASP A 83 -59.38 9.34 11.97
N GLN A 84 -59.90 10.54 12.27
CA GLN A 84 -59.27 11.79 11.83
C GLN A 84 -57.83 11.93 12.36
N LEU A 85 -57.62 11.60 13.64
CA LEU A 85 -56.29 11.62 14.24
C LEU A 85 -55.35 10.61 13.56
N LEU A 86 -55.82 9.40 13.27
CA LEU A 86 -55.05 8.37 12.57
C LEU A 86 -54.67 8.82 11.16
N ALA A 87 -55.62 9.38 10.39
CA ALA A 87 -55.36 9.91 9.06
C ALA A 87 -54.27 11.00 9.09
N SER A 88 -54.35 11.92 10.06
CA SER A 88 -53.33 12.96 10.24
C SER A 88 -51.93 12.37 10.51
N ARG A 89 -51.84 11.32 11.33
CA ARG A 89 -50.58 10.65 11.65
C ARG A 89 -50.00 9.88 10.46
N ILE A 90 -50.85 9.24 9.67
CA ILE A 90 -50.42 8.57 8.43
C ILE A 90 -49.84 9.59 7.44
N GLN A 91 -50.46 10.76 7.30
CA GLN A 91 -49.93 11.82 6.45
C GLN A 91 -48.55 12.31 6.93
N VAL A 92 -48.38 12.50 8.24
CA VAL A 92 -47.09 12.86 8.83
C VAL A 92 -46.05 11.76 8.60
N ALA A 93 -46.40 10.49 8.82
CA ALA A 93 -45.52 9.35 8.56
C ALA A 93 -45.07 9.29 7.08
N HIS A 94 -46.00 9.53 6.14
CA HIS A 94 -45.69 9.61 4.72
C HIS A 94 -44.72 10.75 4.40
N GLN A 95 -44.92 11.93 5.00
CA GLN A 95 -43.99 13.05 4.83
C GLN A 95 -42.60 12.73 5.41
N HIS A 96 -42.53 12.04 6.55
CA HIS A 96 -41.25 11.58 7.10
C HIS A 96 -40.56 10.58 6.16
N ALA A 97 -41.29 9.66 5.54
CA ALA A 97 -40.71 8.72 4.57
C ALA A 97 -40.13 9.44 3.35
N ILE A 98 -40.84 10.45 2.82
CA ILE A 98 -40.33 11.29 1.71
C ILE A 98 -39.07 12.04 2.15
N ASN A 99 -39.10 12.68 3.32
CA ASN A 99 -37.95 13.42 3.84
C ASN A 99 -36.75 12.51 4.07
N GLN A 100 -36.97 11.31 4.61
CA GLN A 100 -35.93 10.31 4.83
C GLN A 100 -35.27 9.89 3.52
N SER A 101 -36.06 9.59 2.48
CA SER A 101 -35.52 9.26 1.16
C SER A 101 -34.68 10.40 0.56
N ARG A 102 -35.05 11.66 0.84
CA ARG A 102 -34.29 12.84 0.41
C ARG A 102 -32.98 12.97 1.18
N ILE A 103 -33.00 12.73 2.50
CA ILE A 103 -31.81 12.74 3.35
C ILE A 103 -30.82 11.68 2.88
N GLU A 104 -31.27 10.46 2.60
CA GLU A 104 -30.43 9.37 2.10
C GLU A 104 -29.76 9.72 0.77
N ARG A 105 -30.51 10.35 -0.16
CA ARG A 105 -29.94 10.85 -1.42
C ARG A 105 -28.87 11.92 -1.21
N LEU A 106 -29.14 12.89 -0.33
CA LEU A 106 -28.18 13.95 0.01
C LEU A 106 -26.94 13.38 0.71
N GLN A 107 -27.10 12.40 1.59
CA GLN A 107 -26.01 11.72 2.26
C GLN A 107 -25.14 10.94 1.25
N ALA A 108 -25.75 10.26 0.28
CA ALA A 108 -25.02 9.59 -0.78
C ALA A 108 -24.25 10.58 -1.66
N GLN A 109 -24.84 11.75 -1.97
CA GLN A 109 -24.18 12.82 -2.72
C GLN A 109 -23.00 13.42 -1.94
N ALA A 110 -23.16 13.68 -0.65
CA ALA A 110 -22.08 14.15 0.22
C ALA A 110 -20.93 13.15 0.27
N LYS A 111 -21.22 11.86 0.53
CA LYS A 111 -20.22 10.79 0.51
C LYS A 111 -19.48 10.69 -0.83
N ARG A 112 -20.17 10.92 -1.95
CA ARG A 112 -19.53 10.95 -3.27
C ARG A 112 -18.56 12.13 -3.41
N LYS A 113 -18.98 13.34 -3.03
CA LYS A 113 -18.13 14.54 -3.04
C LYS A 113 -16.91 14.37 -2.12
N ASP A 114 -17.08 13.75 -0.95
CA ASP A 114 -15.97 13.47 -0.03
C ASP A 114 -14.95 12.50 -0.63
N ARG A 115 -15.42 11.49 -1.38
CA ARG A 115 -14.51 10.58 -2.10
C ARG A 115 -13.79 11.29 -3.24
N GLU A 116 -14.48 12.14 -3.99
CA GLU A 116 -13.89 12.94 -5.07
C GLU A 116 -12.80 13.89 -4.53
N THR A 117 -13.07 14.58 -3.42
CA THR A 117 -12.08 15.47 -2.78
C THR A 117 -10.88 14.71 -2.22
N ARG A 118 -11.10 13.58 -1.56
CA ARG A 118 -9.98 12.73 -1.09
C ARG A 118 -9.10 12.26 -2.24
N ARG A 119 -9.69 11.83 -3.36
CA ARG A 119 -8.92 11.45 -4.56
C ARG A 119 -8.09 12.60 -5.10
N ALA A 120 -8.67 13.79 -5.23
CA ALA A 120 -7.95 14.97 -5.67
C ALA A 120 -6.78 15.33 -4.73
N ILE A 121 -6.96 15.19 -3.40
CA ILE A 121 -5.88 15.42 -2.43
C ILE A 121 -4.76 14.39 -2.61
N LEU A 122 -5.09 13.12 -2.81
CA LEU A 122 -4.09 12.08 -3.06
C LEU A 122 -3.32 12.33 -4.35
N GLU A 123 -4.01 12.66 -5.43
CA GLU A 123 -3.39 13.03 -6.71
C GLU A 123 -2.46 14.25 -6.56
N LEU A 124 -2.90 15.28 -5.85
CA LEU A 124 -2.05 16.45 -5.57
C LEU A 124 -0.83 16.09 -4.73
N SER A 125 -0.98 15.23 -3.72
CA SER A 125 0.15 14.78 -2.90
C SER A 125 1.17 13.97 -3.71
N GLN A 126 0.69 13.14 -4.65
CA GLN A 126 1.53 12.41 -5.57
C GLN A 126 2.30 13.37 -6.48
N ILE A 127 1.62 14.31 -7.13
CA ILE A 127 2.25 15.32 -8.00
C ILE A 127 3.28 16.14 -7.22
N GLN A 128 2.97 16.52 -5.98
CA GLN A 128 3.91 17.23 -5.12
C GLN A 128 5.16 16.39 -4.83
N SER A 129 5.00 15.09 -4.55
CA SER A 129 6.13 14.19 -4.31
C SER A 129 7.01 14.04 -5.56
N GLU A 130 6.41 13.86 -6.74
CA GLU A 130 7.11 13.76 -8.03
C GLU A 130 7.86 15.06 -8.35
N LEU A 131 7.24 16.23 -8.13
CA LEU A 131 7.91 17.53 -8.31
C LEU A 131 9.07 17.73 -7.35
N SER A 132 8.95 17.27 -6.11
CA SER A 132 10.05 17.34 -5.13
C SER A 132 11.23 16.45 -5.53
N GLU A 133 10.96 15.28 -6.11
CA GLU A 133 11.99 14.38 -6.63
C GLU A 133 12.70 14.98 -7.83
N ILE A 134 11.95 15.52 -8.80
CA ILE A 134 12.52 16.22 -9.96
C ILE A 134 13.40 17.40 -9.51
N THR A 135 12.93 18.18 -8.54
CA THR A 135 13.70 19.31 -8.00
C THR A 135 15.00 18.82 -7.39
N ARG A 136 14.97 17.78 -6.56
CA ARG A 136 16.17 17.18 -5.96
C ARG A 136 17.16 16.67 -7.03
N LEU A 137 16.68 15.95 -8.03
CA LEU A 137 17.51 15.46 -9.13
C LEU A 137 18.14 16.63 -9.91
N SER A 138 17.39 17.70 -10.16
CA SER A 138 17.92 18.88 -10.84
C SER A 138 19.00 19.61 -10.03
N GLU A 139 18.84 19.68 -8.70
CA GLU A 139 19.86 20.22 -7.80
C GLU A 139 21.15 19.38 -7.81
N ASP A 140 21.02 18.05 -7.80
CA ASP A 140 22.13 17.11 -7.91
C ASP A 140 22.87 17.25 -9.26
N GLU A 141 22.13 17.40 -10.36
CA GLU A 141 22.68 17.64 -11.70
C GLU A 141 23.42 18.98 -11.77
N VAL A 142 22.83 20.07 -11.27
CA VAL A 142 23.50 21.38 -11.22
C VAL A 142 24.76 21.31 -10.37
N ALA A 143 24.71 20.64 -9.21
CA ALA A 143 25.88 20.45 -8.38
C ALA A 143 26.97 19.62 -9.07
N SER A 144 26.59 18.63 -9.87
CA SER A 144 27.51 17.84 -10.70
C SER A 144 28.18 18.69 -11.77
N ILE A 145 27.41 19.52 -12.48
CA ILE A 145 27.90 20.46 -13.49
C ILE A 145 28.86 21.46 -12.84
N GLU A 146 28.50 22.08 -11.72
CA GLU A 146 29.38 23.02 -11.02
C GLU A 146 30.70 22.36 -10.56
N ARG A 147 30.66 21.10 -10.10
CA ARG A 147 31.89 20.36 -9.76
C ARG A 147 32.76 20.14 -11.00
N ALA A 148 32.16 19.78 -12.12
CA ALA A 148 32.87 19.59 -13.39
C ALA A 148 33.46 20.90 -13.93
N GLU A 149 32.76 22.03 -13.77
CA GLU A 149 33.26 23.36 -14.11
C GLU A 149 34.42 23.80 -13.22
N LYS A 150 34.34 23.53 -11.90
CA LYS A 150 35.40 23.85 -10.93
C LYS A 150 36.63 22.96 -11.12
N GLN A 151 36.46 21.73 -11.60
CA GLN A 151 37.54 20.77 -11.85
C GLN A 151 37.55 20.31 -13.32
N PRO A 152 37.89 21.20 -14.26
CA PRO A 152 37.90 20.84 -15.66
C PRO A 152 39.02 19.82 -15.93
N ILE A 153 38.67 18.71 -16.55
CA ILE A 153 39.66 17.71 -16.95
C ILE A 153 40.42 18.28 -18.16
N GLY A 154 41.75 18.32 -18.06
CA GLY A 154 42.60 18.79 -19.15
C GLY A 154 42.44 17.95 -20.42
N HIS A 155 42.39 18.60 -21.58
CA HIS A 155 42.27 17.91 -22.87
C HIS A 155 43.40 16.88 -23.10
N ALA A 156 44.62 17.17 -22.64
CA ALA A 156 45.75 16.26 -22.76
C ALA A 156 45.56 14.95 -21.96
N THR A 157 44.99 15.01 -20.75
CA THR A 157 44.74 13.82 -19.93
C THR A 157 43.57 13.00 -20.50
N LEU A 158 42.53 13.65 -21.02
CA LEU A 158 41.45 12.98 -21.74
C LEU A 158 41.96 12.23 -22.97
N LEU A 159 42.79 12.87 -23.80
CA LEU A 159 43.37 12.23 -24.99
C LEU A 159 44.29 11.06 -24.62
N ALA A 160 45.16 11.22 -23.62
CA ALA A 160 46.04 10.15 -23.18
C ALA A 160 45.24 8.94 -22.64
N TYR A 161 44.20 9.21 -21.84
CA TYR A 161 43.31 8.16 -21.34
C TYR A 161 42.51 7.50 -22.46
N ALA A 162 41.96 8.26 -23.39
CA ALA A 162 41.23 7.74 -24.54
C ALA A 162 42.13 6.88 -25.46
N GLN A 163 43.37 7.30 -25.71
CA GLN A 163 44.35 6.50 -26.45
C GLN A 163 44.69 5.19 -25.72
N ARG A 164 44.81 5.21 -24.39
CA ARG A 164 44.99 4.00 -23.58
C ARG A 164 43.77 3.09 -23.70
N LEU A 165 42.58 3.62 -23.49
CA LEU A 165 41.33 2.87 -23.57
C LEU A 165 41.13 2.27 -24.97
N ALA A 166 41.42 3.03 -26.03
CA ALA A 166 41.30 2.58 -27.41
C ALA A 166 42.12 1.32 -27.71
N ARG A 167 43.27 1.09 -27.06
CA ARG A 167 44.03 -0.16 -27.24
C ARG A 167 43.27 -1.38 -26.71
N TYR A 168 42.51 -1.21 -25.64
CA TYR A 168 41.75 -2.27 -24.96
C TYR A 168 40.30 -2.40 -25.46
N THR A 169 39.74 -1.34 -26.05
CA THR A 169 38.35 -1.32 -26.54
C THR A 169 38.25 -1.34 -28.06
N SER A 170 39.34 -1.15 -28.80
CA SER A 170 39.33 -1.34 -30.24
C SER A 170 39.30 -2.83 -30.56
N ALA A 171 38.38 -3.21 -31.44
CA ALA A 171 38.35 -4.56 -31.96
C ALA A 171 39.67 -4.84 -32.72
N PRO A 172 40.33 -5.99 -32.51
CA PRO A 172 41.59 -6.30 -33.17
C PRO A 172 41.49 -6.12 -34.69
N PRO A 173 42.55 -5.65 -35.39
CA PRO A 173 42.52 -5.50 -36.83
C PRO A 173 42.12 -6.83 -37.51
N GLY A 174 40.95 -6.87 -38.14
CA GLY A 174 40.36 -8.08 -38.74
C GLY A 174 39.15 -8.68 -37.99
N TYR A 175 38.79 -8.16 -36.82
CA TYR A 175 37.58 -8.60 -36.11
C TYR A 175 36.33 -8.06 -36.80
N LYS A 176 35.65 -8.92 -37.57
CA LYS A 176 34.33 -8.64 -38.13
C LYS A 176 33.30 -8.95 -37.05
N LEU A 177 32.59 -7.93 -36.58
CA LEU A 177 31.39 -8.13 -35.78
C LEU A 177 30.45 -9.06 -36.55
N PRO A 178 29.89 -10.12 -35.93
CA PRO A 178 28.75 -10.82 -36.51
C PRO A 178 27.71 -9.75 -36.80
N GLN A 179 27.28 -9.64 -38.07
CA GLN A 179 26.10 -8.85 -38.39
C GLN A 179 24.96 -9.51 -37.64
N LEU A 180 24.65 -9.01 -36.43
CA LEU A 180 23.31 -9.13 -35.91
C LEU A 180 22.48 -8.42 -36.96
N ALA A 181 21.81 -9.25 -37.77
CA ALA A 181 20.82 -8.81 -38.72
C ALA A 181 20.02 -7.73 -38.02
N SER A 182 20.09 -6.54 -38.58
CA SER A 182 19.17 -5.44 -38.35
C SER A 182 17.76 -6.00 -38.35
N ALA A 183 17.26 -6.39 -37.17
CA ALA A 183 15.92 -6.90 -36.94
C ALA A 183 14.90 -5.75 -36.93
N THR A 184 15.07 -4.83 -37.88
CA THR A 184 14.17 -3.72 -38.17
C THR A 184 14.24 -3.41 -39.66
N ALA A 185 14.09 -4.43 -40.51
CA ALA A 185 13.64 -4.26 -41.89
C ALA A 185 13.15 -5.59 -42.47
N ALA A 186 11.83 -5.73 -42.54
CA ALA A 186 11.06 -6.65 -43.38
C ALA A 186 11.04 -8.15 -43.00
N GLN A 187 9.95 -8.60 -42.36
CA GLN A 187 9.00 -9.52 -43.00
C GLN A 187 7.74 -9.74 -42.13
N ASP A 188 6.68 -9.02 -42.48
CA ASP A 188 5.31 -9.51 -42.37
C ASP A 188 5.07 -10.50 -43.53
N LYS A 189 4.70 -11.75 -43.23
CA LYS A 189 3.44 -12.37 -43.67
C LYS A 189 3.39 -13.89 -43.43
N ASP A 190 2.28 -14.24 -42.80
CA ASP A 190 1.46 -15.45 -42.88
C ASP A 190 1.77 -16.70 -42.06
N ALA A 191 0.66 -17.20 -41.52
CA ALA A 191 0.46 -18.25 -40.55
C ALA A 191 0.23 -19.61 -41.21
N GLY A 192 0.26 -20.68 -40.40
CA GLY A 192 -0.49 -21.91 -40.73
C GLY A 192 0.08 -23.24 -40.25
N GLU A 193 -0.18 -23.56 -38.97
CA GLU A 193 -0.93 -24.77 -38.54
C GLU A 193 -0.33 -26.21 -38.56
N ALA A 194 -0.69 -26.94 -37.48
CA ALA A 194 -0.79 -28.38 -37.21
C ALA A 194 0.50 -29.21 -36.99
N VAL A 195 0.81 -29.80 -35.82
CA VAL A 195 0.11 -30.69 -34.85
C VAL A 195 0.18 -32.20 -35.21
N LYS A 196 0.47 -33.01 -34.16
CA LYS A 196 0.42 -34.49 -33.96
C LYS A 196 1.72 -35.28 -34.24
N THR A 197 2.17 -36.24 -33.41
CA THR A 197 1.48 -37.11 -32.43
C THR A 197 2.49 -37.93 -31.58
N GLU A 198 2.10 -38.25 -30.33
CA GLU A 198 2.24 -39.54 -29.58
C GLU A 198 3.64 -40.00 -29.08
N GLN A 199 3.87 -40.68 -27.94
CA GLN A 199 3.12 -41.39 -26.88
C GLN A 199 4.14 -41.58 -25.68
N GLY A 200 3.81 -41.47 -24.38
CA GLY A 200 3.40 -42.57 -23.45
C GLY A 200 4.47 -43.68 -23.27
N VAL A 201 4.89 -44.24 -22.11
CA VAL A 201 4.33 -44.46 -20.76
C VAL A 201 5.44 -45.08 -19.84
N ASP A 202 5.41 -44.76 -18.53
CA ASP A 202 5.88 -45.43 -17.28
C ASP A 202 7.22 -46.17 -17.08
N GLY A 203 7.84 -45.92 -15.90
CA GLY A 203 8.50 -46.96 -15.09
C GLY A 203 9.94 -46.67 -14.60
N ALA A 204 10.12 -46.18 -13.37
CA ALA A 204 11.36 -46.34 -12.59
C ALA A 204 11.42 -47.78 -11.99
N PRO A 205 12.54 -48.30 -11.41
CA PRO A 205 13.79 -47.63 -10.99
C PRO A 205 15.14 -48.41 -11.22
N ALA A 206 16.23 -47.75 -10.80
CA ALA A 206 17.52 -48.28 -10.31
C ALA A 206 18.71 -48.53 -11.26
N GLU A 207 19.74 -47.70 -11.03
CA GLU A 207 21.20 -47.97 -11.06
C GLU A 207 21.94 -48.27 -12.37
N GLN A 208 22.60 -47.24 -12.92
CA GLN A 208 24.07 -47.14 -13.08
C GLN A 208 24.42 -45.85 -13.86
N ILE A 209 25.04 -44.87 -13.19
CA ILE A 209 25.56 -43.67 -13.87
C ILE A 209 26.83 -44.08 -14.62
N SER A 210 26.70 -44.51 -15.88
CA SER A 210 27.82 -44.57 -16.81
C SER A 210 28.10 -43.14 -17.29
N LEU A 211 29.16 -42.50 -16.78
CA LEU A 211 29.61 -41.21 -17.30
C LEU A 211 30.02 -41.38 -18.77
N GLY A 212 29.25 -40.77 -19.67
CA GLY A 212 29.49 -40.79 -21.11
C GLY A 212 30.75 -40.02 -21.53
N PRO A 213 31.17 -40.18 -22.80
CA PRO A 213 32.39 -39.59 -23.38
C PRO A 213 32.43 -38.05 -23.39
N ASP A 214 31.34 -37.38 -23.01
CA ASP A 214 31.22 -35.92 -23.03
C ASP A 214 31.79 -35.21 -21.80
N TYR A 215 32.06 -35.92 -20.70
CA TYR A 215 32.73 -35.35 -19.53
C TYR A 215 34.14 -34.84 -19.86
N ASN A 216 34.75 -35.40 -20.91
CA ASN A 216 36.10 -35.09 -21.37
C ASN A 216 36.16 -33.87 -22.32
N GLN A 217 35.03 -33.28 -22.72
CA GLN A 217 35.03 -32.11 -23.59
C GLN A 217 35.44 -30.83 -22.83
N TYR A 218 34.98 -30.68 -21.59
CA TYR A 218 35.38 -29.57 -20.72
C TYR A 218 36.86 -29.66 -20.31
N ALA A 219 37.37 -30.89 -20.08
CA ALA A 219 38.79 -31.13 -19.79
C ALA A 219 39.70 -30.79 -20.98
N LYS A 220 39.30 -31.17 -22.22
CA LYS A 220 40.05 -30.80 -23.44
C LYS A 220 39.99 -29.30 -23.74
N ARG A 221 38.86 -28.64 -23.45
CA ARG A 221 38.73 -27.18 -23.59
C ARG A 221 39.59 -26.43 -22.58
N ALA A 222 39.71 -26.96 -21.36
CA ALA A 222 40.61 -26.43 -20.32
C ALA A 222 42.09 -26.69 -20.64
N ALA A 223 42.43 -27.82 -21.26
CA ALA A 223 43.80 -28.11 -21.70
C ALA A 223 44.26 -27.21 -22.86
N ALA A 224 43.34 -26.77 -23.74
CA ALA A 224 43.65 -25.80 -24.79
C ALA A 224 43.98 -24.39 -24.25
N TYR A 225 43.66 -24.11 -22.98
CA TYR A 225 44.00 -22.84 -22.32
C TYR A 225 45.40 -22.81 -21.70
N TYR A 226 46.08 -23.95 -21.60
CA TYR A 226 47.43 -24.08 -21.03
C TYR A 226 48.33 -24.88 -21.98
N ASP A 227 48.60 -24.33 -23.16
CA ASP A 227 49.69 -24.79 -24.03
C ASP A 227 50.95 -23.93 -23.77
N PRO A 228 52.03 -24.49 -23.18
CA PRO A 228 53.25 -23.75 -22.86
C PRO A 228 54.08 -23.34 -24.09
N ALA A 229 53.66 -23.67 -25.32
CA ALA A 229 54.41 -23.38 -26.55
C ALA A 229 53.81 -22.27 -27.44
N ILE A 230 52.75 -21.57 -27.02
CA ILE A 230 52.19 -20.47 -27.83
C ILE A 230 53.07 -19.21 -27.69
N PRO A 231 53.63 -18.67 -28.78
CA PRO A 231 54.34 -17.40 -28.76
C PRO A 231 53.45 -16.26 -28.28
N SER A 232 54.03 -15.40 -27.46
CA SER A 232 53.48 -14.21 -26.81
C SER A 232 52.81 -13.21 -27.76
N MET A 233 51.58 -13.47 -28.21
CA MET A 233 50.67 -12.38 -28.58
C MET A 233 49.68 -12.18 -27.43
N PRO A 234 49.69 -11.00 -26.77
CA PRO A 234 48.73 -10.70 -25.71
C PRO A 234 47.34 -10.64 -26.33
N GLN A 235 46.57 -11.72 -26.18
CA GLN A 235 45.13 -11.65 -26.32
C GLN A 235 44.63 -11.02 -25.02
N GLU A 236 44.63 -9.69 -25.00
CA GLU A 236 44.21 -8.89 -23.86
C GLU A 236 42.71 -9.10 -23.67
N MET A 237 42.38 -10.05 -22.78
CA MET A 237 41.03 -10.29 -22.32
C MET A 237 40.46 -8.99 -21.72
N PRO A 238 39.13 -8.77 -21.76
CA PRO A 238 38.49 -7.55 -21.26
C PRO A 238 38.63 -7.36 -19.74
N PHE A 239 39.19 -8.34 -19.04
CA PHE A 239 39.46 -8.34 -17.62
C PHE A 239 40.93 -8.68 -17.37
N PRO A 240 41.51 -8.25 -16.24
CA PRO A 240 42.84 -8.66 -15.81
C PRO A 240 43.05 -10.17 -15.97
N SER A 241 44.14 -10.58 -16.62
CA SER A 241 44.46 -12.01 -16.75
C SER A 241 44.72 -12.62 -15.36
N ASP A 242 44.37 -13.89 -15.16
CA ASP A 242 44.62 -14.61 -13.90
C ASP A 242 46.11 -14.54 -13.51
N ALA A 243 47.01 -14.62 -14.49
CA ALA A 243 48.45 -14.42 -14.26
C ALA A 243 48.76 -13.00 -13.73
N MET A 244 48.14 -11.95 -14.28
CA MET A 244 48.33 -10.58 -13.81
C MET A 244 47.67 -10.33 -12.44
N MET A 245 46.54 -10.98 -12.15
CA MET A 245 45.93 -10.93 -10.81
C MET A 245 46.83 -11.62 -9.78
N ARG A 246 47.41 -12.76 -10.12
CA ARG A 246 48.34 -13.50 -9.25
C ARG A 246 49.67 -12.76 -9.02
N GLN A 247 50.15 -12.04 -10.04
CA GLN A 247 51.34 -11.19 -9.94
C GLN A 247 51.05 -9.80 -9.38
N GLY A 248 49.77 -9.44 -9.23
CA GLY A 248 49.34 -8.18 -8.67
C GLY A 248 49.86 -8.01 -7.24
N ILE A 249 50.25 -6.77 -6.92
CA ILE A 249 50.94 -6.39 -5.67
C ILE A 249 50.23 -6.91 -4.41
N LEU A 250 48.90 -7.09 -4.46
CA LEU A 250 48.09 -7.67 -3.40
C LEU A 250 48.51 -9.11 -3.02
N ASN A 251 48.71 -10.01 -3.99
CA ASN A 251 49.11 -11.39 -3.70
C ASN A 251 50.57 -11.50 -3.25
N THR A 252 51.44 -10.63 -3.76
CA THR A 252 52.86 -10.62 -3.35
C THR A 252 53.03 -10.15 -1.91
N GLN A 253 52.20 -9.22 -1.43
CA GLN A 253 52.25 -8.73 -0.05
C GLN A 253 51.72 -9.77 0.93
N GLU A 254 50.68 -10.52 0.55
CA GLU A 254 50.08 -11.57 1.37
C GLU A 254 51.01 -12.79 1.52
N MET A 255 51.75 -13.15 0.45
CA MET A 255 52.81 -14.16 0.55
C MET A 255 54.04 -13.67 1.34
N LEU A 256 54.34 -12.36 1.34
CA LEU A 256 55.46 -11.79 2.11
C LEU A 256 55.14 -11.67 3.61
N ASN A 257 53.87 -11.42 3.97
CA ASN A 257 53.40 -11.41 5.36
C ASN A 257 53.02 -12.79 5.91
N GLY A 258 53.01 -13.84 5.07
CA GLY A 258 52.62 -15.21 5.43
C GLY A 258 53.76 -16.15 5.81
N ALA A 259 54.99 -15.67 6.01
CA ALA A 259 56.09 -16.52 6.48
C ALA A 259 55.94 -16.81 7.99
N PRO A 260 55.87 -18.08 8.43
CA PRO A 260 55.44 -18.45 9.77
C PRO A 260 56.53 -18.21 10.82
N MET A 261 56.06 -17.69 11.95
CA MET A 261 56.71 -17.53 13.25
C MET A 261 57.60 -18.72 13.60
N ALA A 262 58.91 -18.49 13.67
CA ALA A 262 59.83 -19.38 14.38
C ALA A 262 59.67 -19.13 15.89
N GLU A 263 59.27 -20.18 16.60
CA GLU A 263 59.14 -20.24 18.05
C GLU A 263 60.41 -19.80 18.78
N GLN A 264 60.26 -19.00 19.85
CA GLN A 264 61.04 -19.14 21.08
C GLN A 264 60.36 -18.40 22.26
N PRO A 265 60.63 -18.81 23.52
CA PRO A 265 59.64 -18.89 24.59
C PRO A 265 59.51 -17.61 25.44
N ALA A 266 58.40 -17.59 26.19
CA ALA A 266 58.03 -16.59 27.16
C ALA A 266 59.08 -16.41 28.27
N ASP A 267 59.36 -15.15 28.61
CA ASP A 267 59.48 -14.72 30.01
C ASP A 267 59.27 -13.18 30.13
N GLU A 268 58.31 -12.85 30.97
CA GLU A 268 58.26 -11.78 31.97
C GLU A 268 58.69 -10.32 31.67
N MET A 269 57.71 -9.43 31.95
CA MET A 269 57.81 -8.18 32.74
C MET A 269 57.93 -6.80 32.03
N VAL A 270 56.86 -6.02 32.25
CA VAL A 270 56.83 -4.62 32.77
C VAL A 270 56.63 -3.45 31.79
N GLU A 271 55.40 -2.93 31.87
CA GLU A 271 54.91 -1.54 32.05
C GLU A 271 55.03 -0.46 30.95
N ASP A 272 53.84 0.16 30.78
CA ASP A 272 53.51 1.55 30.48
C ASP A 272 53.78 2.15 29.09
N GLN A 273 52.74 2.10 28.24
CA GLN A 273 52.08 3.31 27.70
C GLN A 273 50.88 3.01 26.77
N ASP A 274 49.95 3.97 26.74
CA ASP A 274 49.02 4.34 25.66
C ASP A 274 47.58 3.78 25.61
N GLU A 275 46.65 4.63 26.06
CA GLU A 275 45.61 5.26 25.23
C GLU A 275 44.92 4.36 24.19
N LEU A 276 44.02 3.50 24.65
CA LEU A 276 43.15 2.68 23.80
C LEU A 276 41.96 3.49 23.25
N LEU A 277 42.01 3.72 21.94
CA LEU A 277 40.92 4.19 21.09
C LEU A 277 39.67 3.27 21.18
N PRO A 278 38.45 3.79 20.93
CA PRO A 278 37.23 3.01 21.04
C PRO A 278 37.14 2.02 19.88
N ALA A 279 37.25 0.73 20.18
CA ALA A 279 36.83 -0.32 19.26
C ALA A 279 35.34 -0.11 18.96
N THR A 280 35.04 0.14 17.69
CA THR A 280 33.70 0.39 17.16
C THR A 280 32.85 -0.87 17.29
N ASP A 281 32.01 -0.89 18.32
CA ASP A 281 31.05 -1.95 18.61
C ASP A 281 29.89 -1.93 17.60
N PHE A 282 30.19 -2.34 16.36
CA PHE A 282 29.27 -2.37 15.22
C PHE A 282 28.07 -3.29 15.46
N ALA A 283 28.25 -4.33 16.29
CA ALA A 283 27.20 -5.26 16.70
C ALA A 283 26.10 -4.58 17.52
N ALA A 284 26.45 -3.63 18.39
CA ALA A 284 25.47 -2.90 19.20
C ALA A 284 24.61 -1.94 18.36
N SER A 285 25.20 -1.35 17.29
CA SER A 285 24.47 -0.45 16.39
C SER A 285 23.45 -1.19 15.53
N PHE A 286 23.74 -2.44 15.12
CA PHE A 286 22.79 -3.28 14.37
C PHE A 286 21.61 -3.74 15.22
N SER A 287 21.85 -4.07 16.49
CA SER A 287 20.76 -4.43 17.41
C SER A 287 19.77 -3.28 17.59
N LYS A 288 20.28 -2.05 17.72
CA LYS A 288 19.46 -0.86 17.94
C LYS A 288 18.62 -0.47 16.72
N LEU A 289 19.16 -0.65 15.51
CA LEU A 289 18.43 -0.39 14.26
C LEU A 289 17.30 -1.41 14.04
N ARG A 290 17.53 -2.68 14.42
CA ARG A 290 16.53 -3.75 14.33
C ARG A 290 15.36 -3.54 15.29
N GLU A 291 15.66 -3.11 16.51
CA GLU A 291 14.65 -2.79 17.52
C GLU A 291 13.79 -1.57 17.12
N GLN A 292 14.39 -0.60 16.41
CA GLN A 292 13.67 0.57 15.88
C GLN A 292 12.74 0.22 14.70
N GLN A 293 13.12 -0.74 13.84
CA GLN A 293 12.24 -1.23 12.78
C GLN A 293 11.06 -2.05 13.30
N GLN A 294 11.24 -2.84 14.37
CA GLN A 294 10.14 -3.60 14.96
C GLN A 294 9.07 -2.71 15.57
N ARG A 295 9.46 -1.63 16.28
CA ARG A 295 8.48 -0.68 16.82
C ARG A 295 7.65 0.03 15.76
N GLN A 296 8.22 0.31 14.58
CA GLN A 296 7.47 0.97 13.51
C GLN A 296 6.41 0.04 12.90
N GLN A 297 6.63 -1.27 12.88
CA GLN A 297 5.64 -2.23 12.39
C GLN A 297 4.50 -2.45 13.40
N ASP A 298 4.81 -2.50 14.70
CA ASP A 298 3.80 -2.67 15.74
C ASP A 298 2.84 -1.46 15.83
N ASP A 299 3.31 -0.24 15.53
CA ASP A 299 2.50 0.98 15.50
C ASP A 299 1.57 1.07 14.26
N GLU A 300 1.93 0.42 13.15
CA GLU A 300 1.10 0.36 11.93
C GLU A 300 -0.06 -0.63 12.06
N ASP A 301 0.13 -1.75 12.77
CA ASP A 301 -0.91 -2.76 13.01
C ASP A 301 -1.91 -2.37 14.13
N ALA A 302 -1.53 -1.43 15.00
CA ALA A 302 -2.38 -0.98 16.11
C ALA A 302 -3.57 -0.09 15.68
N PHE A 303 -3.56 0.46 14.46
CA PHE A 303 -4.61 1.35 13.95
C PHE A 303 -5.72 0.64 13.16
N ASP A 304 -5.62 -0.66 12.90
CA ASP A 304 -6.55 -1.40 12.02
C ASP A 304 -7.52 -2.34 12.77
N LEU A 305 -7.57 -2.31 14.11
CA LEU A 305 -8.30 -3.28 14.92
C LEU A 305 -9.59 -2.78 15.63
N ASP A 306 -10.14 -1.62 15.27
CA ASP A 306 -11.37 -1.10 15.93
C ASP A 306 -12.50 -0.68 14.97
N LEU A 307 -12.86 -1.57 14.04
CA LEU A 307 -14.09 -1.47 13.25
C LEU A 307 -14.78 -2.84 13.12
N ASN A 308 -15.51 -3.25 14.16
CA ASN A 308 -16.68 -4.14 14.06
C ASN A 308 -17.66 -3.88 15.21
#